data_AF-A0A2E0XJU7-F1
#
_entry.id   AF-A0A2E0XJU7-F1
#
_cell.length_a   1.000
_cell.length_b   1.000
_cell.length_c   1.000
_cell.angle_alpha   90.00
_cell.angle_beta   90.00
_cell.angle_gamma   90.00
#
_symmetry.space_group_name_H-M   'P 1'
#
loop_
_entity.id
_entity.type
_entity.pdbx_description
1 polymer ?
#
loop_
_entity_poly.entity_id
_entity_poly.type
_entity_poly.pdbx_seq_one_letter_code
_entity_poly.pdbx_strand_id
1 'polypeptide(L)'
;MKYLMTSLLIASLVTSFGLVAKAGVSALPHVFNLSFDDKSNPGKDESGNGNRGELKGGAKWTDKGHTGGAVEFDGTKAHVEVMVDVPEKNFTMGVWIKTDQGDVGIYSVLDKAAGEGGHDRHFF
;
A
#
# COMPACT_ATOMS: atom_id res chain seq x y z
N MET A 1 41.56 43.57 -31.16
CA MET A 1 41.05 42.24 -31.58
C MET A 1 41.59 41.09 -30.70
N LYS A 2 41.67 41.28 -29.36
CA LYS A 2 42.16 40.25 -28.41
C LYS A 2 41.16 39.91 -27.28
N TYR A 3 40.01 40.58 -27.23
CA TYR A 3 38.97 40.36 -26.22
C TYR A 3 37.71 39.68 -26.78
N LEU A 4 37.67 39.38 -28.08
CA LEU A 4 36.50 38.78 -28.74
C LEU A 4 36.50 37.24 -28.68
N MET A 5 37.64 36.60 -28.37
CA MET A 5 37.75 35.13 -28.26
C MET A 5 37.62 34.59 -26.83
N THR A 6 37.68 35.45 -25.80
CA THR A 6 37.51 35.02 -24.40
C THR A 6 36.04 35.02 -23.93
N SER A 7 35.13 35.56 -24.75
CA SER A 7 33.68 35.62 -24.43
C SER A 7 32.89 34.39 -24.87
N LEU A 8 33.49 33.45 -25.61
CA LEU A 8 32.76 32.32 -26.20
C LEU A 8 32.91 30.99 -25.43
N LEU A 9 33.61 30.99 -24.29
CA LEU A 9 33.85 29.78 -23.48
C LEU A 9 33.07 29.74 -22.16
N ILE A 10 32.31 30.79 -21.83
CA ILE A 10 31.47 30.83 -20.61
C ILE A 10 30.02 30.43 -20.92
N ALA A 11 29.66 30.24 -22.19
CA ALA A 11 28.31 29.91 -22.62
C ALA A 11 28.04 28.41 -22.85
N SER A 12 29.00 27.51 -22.57
CA SER A 12 28.71 26.07 -22.56
C SER A 12 28.22 25.66 -21.17
N LEU A 13 26.93 25.88 -20.98
CA LEU A 13 26.03 25.22 -20.05
C LEU A 13 26.44 23.75 -19.81
N VAL A 14 27.14 23.46 -18.71
CA VAL A 14 27.13 22.11 -18.15
C VAL A 14 26.07 22.11 -17.06
N THR A 15 24.81 22.11 -17.49
CA THR A 15 23.72 21.58 -16.67
C THR A 15 24.06 20.11 -16.43
N SER A 16 24.66 19.82 -15.28
CA SER A 16 24.76 18.45 -14.79
C SER A 16 23.34 17.94 -14.61
N PHE A 17 22.86 17.15 -15.57
CA PHE A 17 21.69 16.31 -15.38
C PHE A 17 22.04 15.33 -14.27
N GLY A 18 21.60 15.61 -13.05
CA GLY A 18 21.52 14.61 -12.00
C GLY A 18 20.45 13.60 -12.42
N LEU A 19 20.84 12.58 -13.18
CA LEU A 19 20.01 11.39 -13.32
C LEU A 19 19.98 10.74 -11.93
N VAL A 20 18.99 11.11 -11.13
CA VAL A 20 18.58 10.24 -10.03
C VAL A 20 17.88 9.07 -10.71
N ALA A 21 18.64 8.01 -10.97
CA ALA A 21 18.05 6.72 -11.28
C ALA A 21 17.27 6.29 -10.04
N LYS A 22 15.99 6.64 -9.99
CA LYS A 22 15.06 6.02 -9.06
C LYS A 22 14.88 4.61 -9.60
N ALA A 23 15.68 3.66 -9.11
CA ALA A 23 15.42 2.26 -9.34
C ALA A 23 13.98 2.05 -8.87
N GLY A 24 13.07 1.85 -9.83
CA GLY A 24 11.73 1.41 -9.50
C GLY A 24 11.94 0.08 -8.81
N VAL A 25 11.66 0.02 -7.50
CA VAL A 25 11.33 -1.25 -6.90
C VAL A 25 10.19 -1.74 -7.77
N SER A 26 10.46 -2.74 -8.62
CA SER A 26 9.39 -3.48 -9.26
C SER A 26 8.73 -4.21 -8.10
N ALA A 27 7.82 -3.52 -7.42
CA ALA A 27 6.90 -4.16 -6.53
C ALA A 27 6.35 -5.36 -7.32
N LEU A 28 6.16 -6.49 -6.65
CA LEU A 28 5.30 -7.52 -7.21
C LEU A 28 4.03 -6.81 -7.71
N PRO A 29 3.41 -7.23 -8.83
CA PRO A 29 2.18 -6.62 -9.30
C PRO A 29 1.07 -6.90 -8.29
N HIS A 30 1.05 -6.12 -7.21
CA HIS A 30 0.12 -6.24 -6.10
C HIS A 30 -1.24 -5.81 -6.63
N VAL A 31 -2.28 -6.62 -6.42
CA VAL A 31 -3.65 -6.17 -6.68
C VAL A 31 -3.97 -4.95 -5.83
N PHE A 32 -3.54 -4.95 -4.56
CA PHE A 32 -3.56 -3.79 -3.67
C PHE A 32 -2.38 -3.87 -2.69
N ASN A 33 -1.94 -2.73 -2.15
CA ASN A 33 -0.95 -2.66 -1.09
C ASN A 33 -1.31 -1.57 -0.07
N LEU A 34 -1.72 -1.97 1.13
CA LEU A 34 -2.12 -1.06 2.20
C LEU A 34 -1.03 -1.02 3.28
N SER A 35 -0.18 0.02 3.28
CA SER A 35 0.82 0.19 4.35
C SER A 35 0.23 0.77 5.63
N PHE A 36 -0.90 1.47 5.53
CA PHE A 36 -1.52 2.26 6.59
C PHE A 36 -0.65 3.40 7.13
N ASP A 37 0.42 3.79 6.44
CA ASP A 37 1.35 4.83 6.92
C ASP A 37 0.81 6.26 6.79
N ASP A 38 -0.12 6.49 5.86
CA ASP A 38 -0.74 7.79 5.66
C ASP A 38 -1.91 7.99 6.63
N LYS A 39 -1.66 8.68 7.75
CA LYS A 39 -2.71 9.03 8.74
C LYS A 39 -3.90 9.76 8.12
N SER A 40 -3.68 10.58 7.09
CA SER A 40 -4.74 11.36 6.44
C SER A 40 -5.58 10.51 5.49
N ASN A 41 -5.01 9.40 5.01
CA ASN A 41 -5.66 8.45 4.12
C ASN A 41 -5.20 7.01 4.45
N PRO A 42 -5.65 6.44 5.59
CA PRO A 42 -5.13 5.15 6.05
C PRO A 42 -5.43 4.00 5.10
N GLY A 43 -6.46 4.14 4.26
CA GLY A 43 -6.81 3.16 3.23
C GLY A 43 -6.12 3.34 1.88
N LYS A 44 -5.08 4.17 1.79
CA LYS A 44 -4.38 4.44 0.53
C LYS A 44 -3.75 3.16 -0.04
N ASP A 45 -4.03 2.89 -1.31
CA ASP A 45 -3.40 1.82 -2.08
C ASP A 45 -2.08 2.31 -2.69
N GLU A 46 -0.96 1.80 -2.17
CA GLU A 46 0.39 2.12 -2.64
C GLU A 46 0.82 1.26 -3.84
N SER A 47 -0.01 0.33 -4.32
CA SER A 47 0.28 -0.42 -5.55
C SER A 47 0.14 0.42 -6.81
N GLY A 48 -0.67 1.50 -6.74
CA GLY A 48 -1.01 2.35 -7.88
C GLY A 48 -2.21 1.89 -8.69
N ASN A 49 -2.89 0.80 -8.30
CA ASN A 49 -4.04 0.25 -9.02
C ASN A 49 -5.38 0.87 -8.60
N GLY A 50 -5.41 1.67 -7.53
CA GLY A 50 -6.61 2.39 -7.09
C GLY A 50 -7.54 1.55 -6.21
N ASN A 51 -7.09 0.38 -5.79
CA ASN A 51 -7.85 -0.57 -4.98
C ASN A 51 -7.73 -0.20 -3.49
N ARG A 52 -8.29 0.97 -3.14
CA ARG A 52 -8.21 1.53 -1.80
C ARG A 52 -8.92 0.65 -0.76
N GLY A 53 -8.42 0.67 0.46
CA GLY A 53 -9.11 0.14 1.63
C GLY A 53 -10.10 1.15 2.22
N GLU A 54 -11.25 0.68 2.68
CA GLU A 54 -12.21 1.45 3.44
C GLU A 54 -12.28 0.91 4.87
N LEU A 55 -11.94 1.76 5.85
CA LEU A 55 -12.09 1.42 7.26
C LEU A 55 -13.57 1.48 7.62
N LYS A 56 -14.13 0.34 8.05
CA LYS A 56 -15.55 0.18 8.36
C LYS A 56 -15.75 -0.37 9.76
N GLY A 57 -17.00 -0.31 10.22
CA GLY A 57 -17.39 -0.89 11.51
C GLY A 57 -16.77 -0.24 12.75
N GLY A 58 -16.06 0.88 12.61
CA GLY A 58 -15.35 1.52 13.73
C GLY A 58 -13.86 1.16 13.81
N ALA A 59 -13.29 0.56 12.77
CA ALA A 59 -11.85 0.46 12.58
C ALA A 59 -11.19 1.85 12.64
N LYS A 60 -10.03 1.95 13.32
CA LYS A 60 -9.35 3.23 13.56
C LYS A 60 -7.89 3.15 13.17
N TRP A 61 -7.35 4.24 12.67
CA TRP A 61 -5.91 4.36 12.48
C TRP A 61 -5.19 4.55 13.82
N THR A 62 -3.98 4.00 13.94
CA THR A 62 -3.07 4.15 15.08
C THR A 62 -1.64 4.35 14.60
N ASP A 63 -0.81 5.03 15.41
CA ASP A 63 0.62 5.27 15.15
C ASP A 63 1.53 4.13 15.66
N LYS A 64 0.92 3.02 16.10
CA LYS A 64 1.60 1.86 16.70
C LYS A 64 1.73 0.71 15.71
N GLY A 65 1.99 1.01 14.43
CA GLY A 65 2.18 0.01 13.38
C GLY A 65 3.52 -0.73 13.47
N HIS A 66 3.67 -1.77 12.65
CA HIS A 66 4.96 -2.46 12.49
C HIS A 66 6.01 -1.51 11.87
N THR A 67 5.59 -0.79 10.84
CA THR A 67 6.27 0.38 10.28
C THR A 67 5.24 1.50 10.24
N GLY A 68 5.55 2.68 10.78
CA GLY A 68 4.63 3.81 10.77
C GLY A 68 3.25 3.50 11.37
N GLY A 69 2.22 3.56 10.54
CA GLY A 69 0.82 3.45 10.95
C GLY A 69 0.25 2.03 10.89
N ALA A 70 -0.92 1.84 11.49
CA ALA A 70 -1.71 0.61 11.40
C ALA A 70 -3.20 0.88 11.60
N VAL A 71 -4.01 -0.17 11.42
CA VAL A 71 -5.44 -0.16 11.77
C VAL A 71 -5.65 -1.00 13.02
N GLU A 72 -6.30 -0.40 14.02
CA GLU A 72 -6.77 -1.05 15.24
C GLU A 72 -8.22 -1.53 15.04
N PHE A 73 -8.46 -2.78 15.41
CA PHE A 73 -9.76 -3.44 15.30
C PHE A 73 -10.35 -3.66 16.69
N ASP A 74 -11.67 -3.50 16.81
CA ASP A 74 -12.40 -3.62 18.08
C ASP A 74 -12.79 -5.05 18.47
N GLY A 75 -12.40 -6.05 17.66
CA GLY A 75 -12.71 -7.45 17.85
C GLY A 75 -14.18 -7.82 17.60
N THR A 76 -15.01 -6.91 17.09
CA THR A 76 -16.44 -7.16 16.85
C THR A 76 -16.83 -6.99 15.39
N LYS A 77 -16.80 -5.77 14.86
CA LYS A 77 -17.28 -5.43 13.51
C LYS A 77 -16.31 -4.56 12.71
N ALA A 78 -15.26 -4.06 13.35
CA ALA A 78 -14.21 -3.30 12.70
C ALA A 78 -13.51 -4.15 11.63
N HIS A 79 -13.40 -3.63 10.41
CA HIS A 79 -12.69 -4.29 9.31
C HIS A 79 -12.19 -3.24 8.31
N VAL A 80 -11.27 -3.67 7.44
CA VAL A 80 -10.88 -2.93 6.24
C VAL A 80 -11.47 -3.67 5.04
N GLU A 81 -12.28 -2.98 4.24
CA GLU A 81 -12.86 -3.53 3.02
C GLU A 81 -12.09 -3.02 1.79
N VAL A 82 -11.73 -3.93 0.89
CA VAL A 82 -11.15 -3.60 -0.41
C VAL A 82 -12.05 -4.21 -1.48
N MET A 83 -12.64 -3.38 -2.33
CA MET A 83 -13.50 -3.85 -3.42
C MET A 83 -12.65 -4.17 -4.65
N VAL A 84 -12.37 -5.46 -4.86
CA VAL A 84 -11.58 -5.98 -5.98
C VAL A 84 -12.11 -7.32 -6.43
N ASP A 85 -11.87 -7.64 -7.70
CA ASP A 85 -12.03 -8.98 -8.24
C ASP A 85 -10.77 -9.80 -7.90
N VAL A 86 -10.85 -10.64 -6.87
CA VAL A 86 -9.70 -11.42 -6.38
C VAL A 86 -9.58 -12.72 -7.19
N PRO A 87 -8.41 -13.07 -7.73
CA PRO A 87 -8.23 -14.33 -8.42
C PRO A 87 -8.63 -15.54 -7.55
N GLU A 88 -9.40 -16.47 -8.10
CA GLU A 88 -9.86 -17.65 -7.37
C GLU A 88 -8.72 -18.65 -7.12
N LYS A 89 -7.63 -18.54 -7.89
CA LYS A 89 -6.44 -19.39 -7.82
C LYS A 89 -5.17 -18.54 -7.92
N ASN A 90 -4.07 -19.07 -7.38
CA ASN A 90 -2.71 -18.52 -7.53
C ASN A 90 -2.56 -17.06 -7.07
N PHE A 91 -2.90 -16.78 -5.81
CA PHE A 91 -2.63 -15.49 -5.19
C PHE A 91 -1.87 -15.67 -3.87
N THR A 92 -1.32 -14.57 -3.35
CA THR A 92 -0.69 -14.52 -2.03
C THR A 92 -1.17 -13.27 -1.32
N MET A 93 -1.51 -13.41 -0.05
CA MET A 93 -1.77 -12.30 0.86
C MET A 93 -0.70 -12.30 1.94
N GLY A 94 -0.14 -11.12 2.23
CA GLY A 94 0.80 -10.91 3.31
C GLY A 94 0.32 -9.76 4.18
N VAL A 95 0.48 -9.91 5.51
CA VAL A 95 0.02 -8.92 6.48
C VAL A 95 0.89 -8.96 7.73
N TRP A 96 1.15 -7.78 8.31
CA TRP A 96 1.70 -7.65 9.65
C TRP A 96 0.56 -7.58 10.66
N ILE A 97 0.58 -8.45 11.67
CA ILE A 97 -0.47 -8.55 12.68
C ILE A 97 0.15 -8.43 14.06
N LYS A 98 -0.55 -7.73 14.95
CA LYS A 98 -0.28 -7.69 16.38
C LYS A 98 -1.58 -7.96 17.10
N THR A 99 -1.59 -8.97 17.97
CA THR A 99 -2.73 -9.34 18.82
C THR A 99 -2.36 -9.18 20.28
N ASP A 100 -3.34 -8.85 21.13
CA ASP A 100 -3.23 -8.91 22.59
C ASP A 100 -3.81 -10.22 23.16
N GLN A 101 -4.49 -11.02 22.33
CA GLN A 101 -5.00 -12.34 22.66
C GLN A 101 -4.00 -13.42 22.21
N GLY A 102 -3.51 -14.23 23.15
CA GLY A 102 -2.54 -15.29 22.88
C GLY A 102 -3.14 -16.60 22.36
N ASP A 103 -4.45 -16.83 22.59
CA ASP A 103 -5.13 -18.09 22.31
C ASP A 103 -6.07 -18.02 21.09
N VAL A 104 -5.82 -17.09 20.16
CA VAL A 104 -6.60 -16.93 18.93
C VAL A 104 -5.77 -17.22 17.69
N GLY A 105 -6.40 -17.86 16.70
CA GLY A 105 -5.82 -18.10 15.39
C GLY A 105 -6.24 -17.03 14.38
N ILE A 106 -5.50 -16.98 13.27
CA ILE A 106 -5.89 -16.25 12.06
C ILE A 106 -6.84 -17.14 11.26
N TYR A 107 -8.00 -16.63 10.86
CA TYR A 107 -8.96 -17.39 10.06
C TYR A 107 -9.19 -16.71 8.71
N SER A 108 -9.25 -17.50 7.64
CA SER A 108 -9.77 -17.01 6.36
C SER A 108 -11.01 -17.80 5.97
N VAL A 109 -12.09 -17.10 5.65
CA VAL A 109 -13.36 -17.69 5.22
C VAL A 109 -13.69 -17.20 3.82
N LEU A 110 -14.15 -18.14 2.99
CA LEU A 110 -14.89 -17.88 1.76
C LEU A 110 -16.37 -17.80 2.10
N ASP A 111 -17.07 -16.71 1.75
CA ASP A 111 -18.53 -16.70 1.87
C ASP A 111 -19.14 -17.41 0.64
N LYS A 112 -19.38 -18.72 0.83
CA LYS A 112 -19.81 -19.67 -0.21
C LYS A 112 -18.81 -19.85 -1.35
N ALA A 113 -19.19 -20.62 -2.37
CA ALA A 113 -18.34 -20.85 -3.54
C ALA A 113 -18.18 -19.55 -4.33
N ALA A 114 -16.94 -19.13 -4.58
CA ALA A 114 -16.59 -17.97 -5.42
C ALA A 114 -17.41 -16.68 -5.11
N GLY A 115 -17.63 -16.37 -3.83
CA GLY A 115 -18.25 -15.10 -3.45
C GLY A 115 -19.76 -14.99 -3.66
N GLU A 116 -20.47 -16.11 -3.87
CA GLU A 116 -21.94 -16.13 -3.98
C GLU A 116 -22.69 -15.49 -2.80
N GLY A 117 -22.01 -15.25 -1.67
CA GLY A 117 -22.54 -14.48 -0.53
C GLY A 117 -22.44 -12.95 -0.65
N GLY A 118 -21.77 -12.42 -1.68
CA GLY A 118 -21.53 -10.99 -1.89
C GLY A 118 -20.14 -10.51 -1.47
N HIS A 119 -19.34 -11.37 -0.83
CA HIS A 119 -17.95 -11.11 -0.47
C HIS A 119 -17.06 -12.34 -0.76
N ASP A 120 -15.89 -12.13 -1.36
CA ASP A 120 -15.05 -13.24 -1.81
C ASP A 120 -14.15 -13.79 -0.69
N ARG A 121 -13.33 -12.93 -0.07
CA ARG A 121 -12.28 -13.34 0.88
C ARG A 121 -12.35 -12.55 2.18
N HIS A 122 -12.56 -13.24 3.29
CA HIS A 122 -12.46 -12.68 4.63
C HIS A 122 -11.18 -13.15 5.30
N PHE A 123 -10.58 -12.28 6.10
CA PHE A 123 -9.44 -12.57 6.96
C PHE A 123 -9.78 -12.00 8.35
N PHE A 124 -9.95 -12.89 9.32
CA PHE A 124 -10.27 -12.59 10.72
C PHE A 124 -9.04 -12.79 11.59
#